data_AF-A0A844FKE2-F1
#
_entry.id   AF-A0A844FKE2-F1
#
_cell.length_a   1.000
_cell.length_b   1.000
_cell.length_c   1.000
_cell.angle_alpha   90.00
_cell.angle_beta   90.00
_cell.angle_gamma   90.00
#
_symmetry.space_group_name_H-M   'P 1'
#
loop_
_entity.id
_entity.type
_entity.pdbx_description
1 polymer ?
#
loop_
_entity_poly.entity_id
_entity_poly.type
_entity_poly.pdbx_seq_one_letter_code
_entity_poly.pdbx_strand_id
1 'polypeptide(L)' 'MITLDAEKEAKSAGNIKVANTIMIGVLSKYLHIRTETWKNILRENVPAKSIDENIKAFEIGRNYSNNK' A
#
# COMPACT_ATOMS: atom_id res chain seq x y z
N MET A 1 -10.77 11.13 10.53
CA MET A 1 -10.63 11.05 9.06
C MET A 1 -9.15 11.05 8.73
N ILE A 2 -8.69 10.06 7.95
CA ILE A 2 -7.33 10.04 7.39
C ILE A 2 -7.46 10.59 5.98
N THR A 3 -6.65 11.60 5.64
CA THR A 3 -6.63 12.17 4.30
C THR A 3 -5.32 11.75 3.65
N LEU A 4 -5.40 11.07 2.51
CA LEU A 4 -4.24 10.60 1.75
C LEU A 4 -4.44 10.99 0.29
N ASP A 5 -3.44 11.65 -0.30
CA ASP A 5 -3.34 11.80 -1.75
C ASP A 5 -2.61 10.58 -2.34
N ALA A 6 -3.36 9.50 -2.54
CA ALA A 6 -2.79 8.22 -2.97
C ALA A 6 -2.22 8.29 -4.39
N GLU A 7 -2.74 9.20 -5.23
CA GLU A 7 -2.24 9.39 -6.58
C GLU A 7 -0.85 10.04 -6.56
N LYS A 8 -0.66 11.07 -5.72
CA LYS A 8 0.65 11.70 -5.49
C LYS A 8 1.66 10.70 -4.94
N GLU A 9 1.29 9.91 -3.93
CA GLU A 9 2.20 8.90 -3.37
C GLU A 9 2.54 7.80 -4.39
N ALA A 10 1.57 7.37 -5.21
CA ALA A 10 1.81 6.39 -6.28
C ALA A 10 2.73 6.93 -7.38
N LYS A 11 2.62 8.23 -7.73
CA LYS A 11 3.57 8.89 -8.65
C LYS A 11 4.98 8.92 -8.06
N SER A 12 5.13 9.29 -6.78
CA SER A 12 6.42 9.27 -6.08
C SER A 12 7.01 7.86 -5.98
N ALA A 13 6.16 6.82 -5.91
CA ALA A 13 6.59 5.43 -5.92
C ALA A 13 7.01 4.91 -7.31
N GLY A 14 6.74 5.67 -8.38
CA GLY A 14 7.10 5.32 -9.76
C GLY A 14 6.06 4.50 -10.53
N ASN A 15 4.93 4.15 -9.91
CA ASN A 15 3.83 3.45 -10.59
C ASN A 15 2.47 3.95 -10.09
N ILE A 16 1.78 4.73 -10.93
CA ILE A 16 0.44 5.26 -10.65
C ILE A 16 -0.59 4.16 -10.29
N LYS A 17 -0.41 2.93 -10.79
CA LYS A 17 -1.37 1.83 -10.61
C LYS A 17 -1.37 1.25 -9.19
N VAL A 18 -0.39 1.61 -8.35
CA VAL A 18 -0.27 1.07 -6.99
C VAL A 18 -1.04 1.87 -5.93
N ALA A 19 -1.75 2.93 -6.32
CA ALA A 19 -2.51 3.80 -5.40
C ALA A 19 -3.45 3.00 -4.48
N ASN A 20 -4.17 2.00 -5.00
CA ASN A 20 -5.05 1.14 -4.21
C ASN A 20 -4.28 0.35 -3.14
N THR A 21 -3.07 -0.10 -3.46
CA THR A 21 -2.22 -0.86 -2.54
C THR A 21 -1.66 0.03 -1.42
N ILE A 22 -1.40 1.31 -1.71
CA ILE A 22 -1.07 2.32 -0.69
C ILE A 22 -2.26 2.48 0.28
N MET A 23 -3.49 2.58 -0.23
CA MET A 23 -4.68 2.67 0.64
C MET A 23 -4.86 1.42 1.52
N ILE A 24 -4.63 0.22 0.98
CA ILE A 24 -4.63 -1.04 1.76
C ILE A 24 -3.56 -0.99 2.86
N GLY A 25 -2.37 -0.48 2.55
CA GLY A 25 -1.31 -0.24 3.52
C GLY A 25 -1.78 0.62 4.69
N VAL A 26 -2.42 1.75 4.42
CA VAL A 26 -2.98 2.63 5.46
C VAL A 26 -4.01 1.89 6.30
N LEU A 27 -4.96 1.21 5.66
CA LEU A 27 -6.04 0.47 6.33
C LEU A 27 -5.49 -0.65 7.22
N SER A 28 -4.41 -1.32 6.80
CA SER A 28 -3.80 -2.44 7.54
C SER A 28 -3.38 -2.09 8.97
N LYS A 29 -3.12 -0.81 9.25
CA LYS A 29 -2.76 -0.32 10.60
C LYS A 29 -3.92 -0.42 11.59
N TYR A 30 -5.15 -0.46 11.09
CA TYR A 30 -6.38 -0.40 11.89
C TYR A 30 -7.08 -1.75 12.00
N LEU A 31 -6.55 -2.78 11.33
CA LEU A 31 -7.10 -4.13 11.34
C LEU A 31 -6.13 -5.06 12.06
N HIS A 32 -6.66 -5.97 12.88
CA HIS A 32 -5.88 -6.98 13.61
C HIS A 32 -5.47 -8.16 12.69
N ILE A 33 -4.83 -7.85 11.57
CA ILE A 33 -4.33 -8.82 10.59
C ILE A 33 -2.81 -8.70 10.53
N ARG A 34 -2.11 -9.84 10.52
CA ARG A 34 -0.64 -9.84 10.45
C ARG A 34 -0.15 -9.23 9.14
N THR A 35 0.91 -8.42 9.21
CA THR A 35 1.52 -7.79 8.03
C THR A 35 1.90 -8.81 6.95
N GLU A 36 2.43 -9.97 7.33
CA GLU A 36 2.78 -11.02 6.35
C GLU A 36 1.56 -11.60 5.63
N THR A 37 0.38 -11.63 6.28
CA THR A 37 -0.86 -12.04 5.61
C THR A 37 -1.20 -11.08 4.47
N TRP A 38 -1.06 -9.77 4.67
CA TRP A 38 -1.25 -8.79 3.59
C TRP A 38 -0.25 -8.97 2.45
N LYS A 39 1.03 -9.14 2.78
CA LYS A 39 2.09 -9.32 1.77
C LYS A 39 1.88 -10.59 0.95
N ASN A 40 1.44 -11.68 1.56
CA ASN A 40 1.16 -12.93 0.87
C ASN A 40 -0.04 -12.78 -0.09
N ILE A 41 -1.14 -12.19 0.39
CA ILE A 41 -2.32 -11.92 -0.45
C ILE A 41 -1.94 -11.02 -1.64
N LEU A 42 -1.12 -10.00 -1.43
CA LEU A 42 -0.64 -9.15 -2.53
C LEU A 42 0.15 -9.95 -3.56
N ARG A 43 1.08 -10.82 -3.15
CA ARG A 43 1.85 -11.67 -4.07
C ARG A 43 0.96 -12.61 -4.90
N GLU A 44 -0.14 -13.08 -4.32
CA GLU A 44 -1.10 -13.98 -4.98
C GLU A 44 -2.04 -13.25 -5.95
N ASN A 45 -2.37 -11.98 -5.70
CA ASN A 45 -3.45 -11.28 -6.40
C ASN A 45 -2.97 -10.22 -7.39
N VAL A 46 -1.71 -9.76 -7.29
CA VAL A 46 -1.17 -8.77 -8.24
C VAL A 46 -0.42 -9.46 -9.38
N PRO A 47 -0.34 -8.86 -10.58
CA PRO A 47 0.46 -9.41 -11.67
C PRO A 47 1.90 -9.63 -11.24
N ALA A 48 2.48 -10.79 -11.58
CA ALA A 48 3.83 -11.19 -11.15
C ALA A 48 4.90 -10.11 -11.37
N LYS A 49 4.84 -9.41 -12.52
CA LYS A 49 5.74 -8.31 -12.88
C LYS A 49 5.65 -7.05 -11.99
N SER A 50 4.63 -6.97 -11.14
CA SER A 50 4.33 -5.79 -10.31
C SER A 50 4.28 -6.11 -8.81
N ILE A 51 4.71 -7.32 -8.42
CA ILE A 51 4.75 -7.74 -7.01
C ILE A 51 5.56 -6.75 -6.18
N ASP A 52 6.79 -6.46 -6.59
CA ASP A 52 7.70 -5.61 -5.81
C ASP A 52 7.16 -4.19 -5.65
N GLU A 53 6.60 -3.64 -6.73
CA GLU A 53 5.97 -2.30 -6.73
C GLU A 53 4.78 -2.25 -5.77
N ASN A 54 3.94 -3.29 -5.77
CA ASN A 54 2.79 -3.38 -4.86
C ASN A 54 3.22 -3.60 -3.41
N ILE A 55 4.24 -4.42 -3.14
CA ILE A 55 4.76 -4.59 -1.78
C ILE A 55 5.34 -3.28 -1.24
N LYS A 56 6.13 -2.56 -2.06
CA LYS A 56 6.64 -1.23 -1.69
C LYS A 56 5.51 -0.24 -1.43
N ALA A 57 4.49 -0.22 -2.29
CA ALA A 57 3.32 0.63 -2.12
C ALA A 57 2.55 0.35 -0.83
N PHE A 58 2.38 -0.93 -0.49
CA PHE A 58 1.75 -1.34 0.76
C PHE A 58 2.54 -0.81 1.96
N GLU A 59 3.87 -0.93 1.94
CA GLU A 59 4.72 -0.40 3.02
C GLU A 59 4.66 1.13 3.12
N ILE A 60 4.61 1.85 1.99
CA ILE A 60 4.40 3.31 1.99
C ILE A 60 3.09 3.66 2.71
N GLY A 61 1.99 2.99 2.34
CA GLY A 61 0.70 3.18 2.99
C GLY A 61 0.73 2.84 4.48
N ARG A 62 1.36 1.73 4.85
CA ARG A 62 1.42 1.28 6.24
C ARG A 62 2.26 2.21 7.12
N ASN A 63 3.30 2.82 6.56
CA ASN A 63 4.14 3.81 7.23
C ASN A 63 3.57 5.23 7.15
N TYR A 64 2.50 5.44 6.40
CA TYR A 64 1.83 6.73 6.32
C TYR A 64 1.35 7.17 7.70
N SER A 65 1.89 8.28 8.19
CA SER A 65 1.43 8.96 9.39
C SER A 65 0.75 10.24 8.97
N ASN A 66 -0.49 10.43 9.43
CA ASN A 66 -1.22 11.66 9.23
C ASN A 66 -0.66 12.71 10.21
N ASN A 67 0.51 13.27 9.89
CA ASN A 67 1.03 14.42 10.62
C ASN A 67 0.16 15.61 10.19
N LYS A 68 -0.84 15.92 11.02
CA LYS A 68 -1.50 17.22 10.99
C LYS A 68 -0.53 18.29 11.46
#